data_AF-A0A8S1IXM9-F1
#
_entry.id   AF-A0A8S1IXM9-F1
#
_cell.length_a   1.000
_cell.length_b   1.000
_cell.length_c   1.000
_cell.angle_alpha   90.00
_cell.angle_beta   90.00
_cell.angle_gamma   90.00
#
_symmetry.space_group_name_H-M   'P 1'
#
loop_
_entity.id
_entity.type
_entity.pdbx_description
1 polymer ?
#
loop_
_entity_poly.entity_id
_entity_poly.type
_entity_poly.pdbx_seq_one_letter_code
_entity_poly.pdbx_strand_id
1 'polypeptide(L)'
;MTEGTESGPVNVGQVGDGEEWEAAMCGSGAAGEADQQLDAPVYRTDEFRMYCFKIVPCRKKFSHDWTQCPFAHPGEKARRRDPQQYKYAAIACIDMKKNGTCPRGDSCPYAHNVFEYWMHPTR
;
A
#
# COMPACT_ATOMS: atom_id res chain seq x y z
N MET A 1 -61.22 -26.64 -13.82
CA MET A 1 -60.08 -27.52 -13.49
C MET A 1 -59.12 -27.36 -14.66
N THR A 2 -58.00 -26.66 -14.69
CA THR A 2 -57.08 -25.93 -13.77
C THR A 2 -56.17 -25.16 -14.75
N GLU A 3 -56.24 -23.83 -14.83
CA GLU A 3 -55.22 -22.88 -14.33
C GLU A 3 -53.81 -22.99 -14.94
N GLY A 4 -53.31 -21.87 -15.49
CA GLY A 4 -51.90 -21.45 -15.49
C GLY A 4 -51.01 -22.00 -16.61
N THR A 5 -50.05 -21.26 -17.18
CA THR A 5 -49.56 -19.89 -16.97
C THR A 5 -48.66 -19.57 -18.17
N GLU A 6 -48.80 -18.34 -18.66
CA GLU A 6 -47.95 -17.65 -19.63
C GLU A 6 -46.43 -17.76 -19.36
N SER A 7 -45.68 -18.09 -20.41
CA SER A 7 -44.22 -18.14 -20.40
C SER A 7 -43.66 -16.72 -20.59
N GLY A 8 -43.47 -15.99 -19.49
CA GLY A 8 -42.76 -14.71 -19.49
C GLY A 8 -41.26 -14.88 -19.77
N PRO A 9 -40.58 -13.87 -20.34
CA PRO A 9 -39.15 -13.89 -20.51
C PRO A 9 -38.44 -13.79 -19.15
N VAL A 10 -37.54 -14.73 -18.89
CA VAL A 10 -36.63 -14.69 -17.74
C VAL A 10 -35.58 -13.60 -17.97
N ASN A 11 -35.79 -12.44 -17.34
CA ASN A 11 -34.78 -11.40 -17.24
C ASN A 11 -33.78 -11.82 -16.16
N VAL A 12 -32.74 -12.57 -16.56
CA VAL A 12 -31.60 -12.88 -15.70
C VAL A 12 -30.92 -11.55 -15.37
N GLY A 13 -30.92 -11.26 -14.07
CA GLY A 13 -30.56 -9.97 -13.50
C GLY A 13 -29.21 -9.45 -13.96
N GLN A 14 -29.19 -8.14 -14.13
CA GLN A 14 -28.01 -7.30 -14.07
C GLN A 14 -27.08 -7.78 -12.95
N VAL A 15 -25.97 -8.39 -13.35
CA VAL A 15 -24.79 -8.50 -12.49
C VAL A 15 -24.32 -7.07 -12.25
N GLY A 16 -24.44 -6.65 -10.99
CA GLY A 16 -24.07 -5.33 -10.53
C GLY A 16 -22.60 -5.04 -10.81
N ASP A 17 -22.34 -3.79 -11.15
CA ASP A 17 -21.06 -3.16 -11.36
C ASP A 17 -20.11 -3.44 -10.19
N GLY A 18 -19.21 -4.42 -10.40
CA GLY A 18 -18.23 -4.89 -9.43
C GLY A 18 -16.84 -4.29 -9.62
N GLU A 19 -16.75 -3.03 -10.04
CA GLU A 19 -15.48 -2.33 -10.33
C GLU A 19 -15.46 -0.95 -9.66
N GLU A 20 -15.48 -0.91 -8.33
CA GLU A 20 -15.32 0.33 -7.56
C GLU A 20 -14.39 0.20 -6.34
N TRP A 21 -13.26 -0.51 -6.49
CA TRP A 21 -12.21 -0.51 -5.45
C TRP A 21 -10.82 -0.05 -5.94
N GLU A 22 -10.59 0.07 -7.24
CA GLU A 22 -9.30 0.52 -7.81
C GLU A 22 -9.18 2.05 -7.98
N ALA A 23 -10.22 2.83 -7.66
CA ALA A 23 -10.25 4.27 -7.94
C ALA A 23 -9.89 5.20 -6.75
N ALA A 24 -9.66 4.69 -5.54
CA ALA A 24 -9.40 5.54 -4.36
C ALA A 24 -7.92 5.95 -4.15
N MET A 25 -7.03 5.71 -5.12
CA MET A 25 -5.57 5.85 -4.94
C MET A 25 -4.94 7.13 -5.54
N CYS A 26 -5.71 8.10 -6.07
CA CYS A 26 -5.15 9.41 -6.43
C CYS A 26 -6.22 10.51 -6.55
N GLY A 27 -6.69 11.03 -5.42
CA GLY A 27 -7.57 12.21 -5.39
C GLY A 27 -6.86 13.45 -5.93
N SER A 28 -7.41 14.03 -7.00
CA SER A 28 -7.12 15.39 -7.44
C SER A 28 -7.97 16.34 -6.59
N GLY A 29 -7.37 16.97 -5.59
CA GLY A 29 -7.99 17.98 -4.73
C GLY A 29 -7.14 19.25 -4.67
N ALA A 30 -7.81 20.40 -4.74
CA ALA A 30 -7.23 21.74 -4.86
C ALA A 30 -6.29 22.12 -3.70
N ALA A 31 -5.41 23.09 -3.98
CA ALA A 31 -4.44 23.61 -3.04
C ALA A 31 -5.12 24.30 -1.84
N GLY A 32 -4.73 23.85 -0.63
CA GLY A 32 -5.24 24.32 0.65
C GLY A 32 -5.96 23.19 1.38
N GLU A 33 -5.51 22.80 2.58
CA GLU A 33 -6.00 21.68 3.41
C GLU A 33 -5.41 20.27 3.16
N ALA A 34 -4.13 20.17 2.79
CA ALA A 34 -3.51 18.89 2.42
C ALA A 34 -2.72 18.16 3.54
N ASP A 35 -2.82 18.64 4.78
CA ASP A 35 -2.16 18.06 5.97
C ASP A 35 -3.07 17.11 6.76
N GLN A 36 -4.38 17.39 6.82
CA GLN A 36 -5.38 16.60 7.56
C GLN A 36 -5.67 15.21 6.95
N GLN A 37 -5.21 14.95 5.72
CA GLN A 37 -5.40 13.66 5.05
C GLN A 37 -4.65 12.51 5.75
N LEU A 38 -3.63 12.80 6.58
CA LEU A 38 -2.80 11.77 7.24
C LEU A 38 -3.48 11.04 8.41
N ASP A 39 -4.62 11.53 8.88
CA ASP A 39 -5.41 10.90 9.94
C ASP A 39 -6.46 9.90 9.43
N ALA A 40 -6.52 9.68 8.12
CA ALA A 40 -7.47 8.74 7.53
C ALA A 40 -7.28 7.33 8.14
N PRO A 41 -8.38 6.65 8.55
CA PRO A 41 -8.31 5.36 9.23
C PRO A 41 -7.63 4.27 8.39
N VAL A 42 -7.67 4.40 7.05
CA VAL A 42 -6.99 3.50 6.12
C VAL A 42 -5.49 3.37 6.38
N TYR A 43 -4.81 4.45 6.79
CA TYR A 43 -3.37 4.43 7.08
C TYR A 43 -3.02 3.70 8.38
N ARG A 44 -4.03 3.34 9.18
CA ARG A 44 -3.87 2.58 10.43
C ARG A 44 -4.13 1.08 10.24
N THR A 45 -4.60 0.65 9.07
CA THR A 45 -4.83 -0.77 8.74
C THR A 45 -3.52 -1.53 8.61
N ASP A 46 -3.55 -2.82 8.92
CA ASP A 46 -2.37 -3.68 8.81
C ASP A 46 -1.99 -3.90 7.34
N GLU A 47 -2.97 -4.03 6.45
CA GLU A 47 -2.76 -4.14 5.01
C GLU A 47 -1.97 -2.95 4.46
N PHE A 48 -2.39 -1.72 4.78
CA PHE A 48 -1.67 -0.52 4.36
C PHE A 48 -0.27 -0.46 4.97
N ARG A 49 -0.14 -0.76 6.27
CA ARG A 49 1.15 -0.74 6.96
C ARG A 49 2.10 -1.79 6.40
N MET A 50 1.63 -2.95 6.00
CA MET A 50 2.48 -4.03 5.47
C MET A 50 2.89 -3.78 4.02
N TYR A 51 1.96 -3.35 3.16
CA TYR A 51 2.16 -3.34 1.70
C TYR A 51 2.28 -1.97 1.05
N CYS A 52 1.91 -0.88 1.74
CA CYS A 52 1.92 0.47 1.15
C CYS A 52 2.85 1.44 1.89
N PHE A 53 2.87 1.39 3.22
CA PHE A 53 3.62 2.35 4.05
C PHE A 53 5.11 2.33 3.71
N LYS A 54 5.63 3.49 3.28
CA LYS A 54 7.01 3.71 2.82
C LYS A 54 7.45 2.79 1.67
N ILE A 55 6.50 2.18 0.97
CA ILE A 55 6.72 1.38 -0.25
C ILE A 55 6.25 2.19 -1.46
N VAL A 56 4.99 2.63 -1.44
CA VAL A 56 4.40 3.41 -2.54
C VAL A 56 4.99 4.82 -2.55
N PRO A 57 5.47 5.35 -3.69
CA PRO A 57 6.08 6.67 -3.77
C PRO A 57 5.07 7.80 -3.51
N CYS A 58 5.51 8.83 -2.79
CA CYS A 58 4.72 10.02 -2.52
C CYS A 58 4.44 10.80 -3.80
N ARG A 59 3.17 11.15 -4.04
CA ARG A 59 2.71 11.92 -5.22
C ARG A 59 2.32 13.36 -4.89
N LYS A 60 2.49 13.81 -3.65
CA LYS A 60 2.19 15.21 -3.25
C LYS A 60 3.11 16.16 -4.02
N LYS A 61 2.52 17.16 -4.66
CA LYS A 61 3.24 18.15 -5.49
C LYS A 61 3.87 19.30 -4.70
N PHE A 62 3.61 19.36 -3.39
CA PHE A 62 4.08 20.42 -2.50
C PHE A 62 4.98 19.85 -1.39
N SER A 63 5.86 20.70 -0.87
CA SER A 63 6.74 20.37 0.26
C SER A 63 5.93 20.09 1.52
N HIS A 64 6.22 18.97 2.17
CA HIS A 64 5.60 18.56 3.42
C HIS A 64 6.61 17.76 4.25
N ASP A 65 6.27 17.47 5.50
CA ASP A 65 7.10 16.65 6.35
C ASP A 65 7.09 15.18 5.86
N TRP A 66 8.21 14.79 5.25
CA TRP A 66 8.42 13.43 4.74
C TRP A 66 8.52 12.39 5.87
N THR A 67 8.80 12.80 7.11
CA THR A 67 8.85 11.88 8.25
C THR A 67 7.46 11.45 8.71
N GLN A 68 6.46 12.32 8.54
CA GLN A 68 5.05 12.03 8.82
C GLN A 68 4.30 11.46 7.61
N CYS A 69 4.81 11.69 6.40
CA CYS A 69 4.21 11.15 5.18
C CYS A 69 4.28 9.61 5.17
N PRO A 70 3.17 8.89 4.99
CA PRO A 70 3.17 7.42 4.96
C PRO A 70 3.75 6.85 3.66
N PHE A 71 4.01 7.71 2.66
CA PHE A 71 4.52 7.31 1.35
C PHE A 71 6.03 7.51 1.24
N ALA A 72 6.63 6.84 0.25
CA ALA A 72 8.07 6.82 0.05
C ALA A 72 8.61 8.09 -0.61
N HIS A 73 9.72 8.62 -0.10
CA HIS A 73 10.44 9.77 -0.66
C HIS A 73 11.82 9.38 -1.21
N PRO A 74 12.31 10.06 -2.26
CA PRO A 74 13.66 9.81 -2.78
C PRO A 74 14.73 10.04 -1.71
N GLY A 75 15.62 9.05 -1.53
CA GLY A 75 16.76 9.13 -0.61
C GLY A 75 16.42 8.96 0.87
N GLU A 76 15.15 8.75 1.25
CA GLU A 76 14.81 8.54 2.65
C GLU A 76 15.24 7.16 3.15
N LYS A 77 15.70 7.08 4.41
CA LYS A 77 16.09 5.81 5.04
C LYS A 77 14.91 4.89 5.37
N ALA A 78 13.70 5.47 5.46
CA ALA A 78 12.48 4.74 5.78
C ALA A 78 11.91 3.97 4.59
N ARG A 79 12.37 4.22 3.35
CA ARG A 79 11.90 3.52 2.14
C ARG A 79 12.04 2.02 2.33
N ARG A 80 10.97 1.28 2.06
CA ARG A 80 10.90 -0.17 2.15
C ARG A 80 10.78 -0.79 0.78
N ARG A 81 11.31 -2.01 0.65
CA ARG A 81 11.03 -2.89 -0.48
C ARG A 81 9.67 -3.54 -0.30
N ASP A 82 8.91 -3.65 -1.38
CA ASP A 82 7.61 -4.34 -1.40
C ASP A 82 7.81 -5.85 -1.13
N PRO A 83 7.25 -6.42 -0.04
CA PRO A 83 7.35 -7.86 0.27
C PRO A 83 6.72 -8.77 -0.80
N GLN A 84 5.82 -8.24 -1.64
CA GLN A 84 5.24 -8.99 -2.74
C GLN A 84 6.24 -9.14 -3.89
N GLN A 85 7.02 -8.10 -4.18
CA GLN A 85 8.04 -8.08 -5.24
C GLN A 85 9.39 -8.65 -4.80
N TYR A 86 9.82 -8.36 -3.56
CA TYR A 86 11.12 -8.74 -3.02
C TYR A 86 10.93 -9.71 -1.86
N LYS A 87 11.45 -10.93 -2.02
CA LYS A 87 11.43 -11.94 -0.95
C LYS A 87 12.59 -11.69 0.00
N TYR A 88 12.29 -11.19 1.19
CA TYR A 88 13.24 -11.04 2.28
C TYR A 88 12.61 -11.49 3.60
N ALA A 89 13.43 -11.89 4.56
CA ALA A 89 12.97 -12.28 5.88
C ALA A 89 12.94 -11.07 6.83
N ALA A 90 12.07 -11.14 7.83
CA ALA A 90 11.99 -10.17 8.94
C ALA A 90 13.18 -10.30 9.92
N ILE A 91 14.40 -10.35 9.40
CA ILE A 91 15.68 -10.49 10.11
C ILE A 91 16.58 -9.36 9.61
N ALA A 92 17.22 -8.62 10.52
CA ALA A 92 18.04 -7.47 10.15
C ALA A 92 19.30 -7.89 9.34
N CYS A 93 19.54 -7.21 8.23
CA CYS A 93 20.74 -7.38 7.41
C CYS A 93 21.96 -6.83 8.15
N ILE A 94 22.99 -7.66 8.31
CA ILE A 94 24.22 -7.28 9.02
C ILE A 94 24.99 -6.20 8.24
N ASP A 95 25.08 -6.33 6.91
CA ASP A 95 25.82 -5.38 6.06
C ASP A 95 25.15 -4.00 6.12
N MET A 96 23.83 -3.95 5.91
CA MET A 96 23.09 -2.69 6.00
C MET A 96 23.20 -2.05 7.39
N LYS A 97 23.15 -2.86 8.47
CA LYS A 97 23.26 -2.38 9.85
C LYS A 97 24.64 -1.80 10.16
N LYS A 98 25.72 -2.41 9.65
CA LYS A 98 27.11 -2.01 9.96
C LYS A 98 27.63 -0.92 9.02
N ASN A 99 27.33 -1.05 7.73
CA ASN A 99 27.92 -0.24 6.67
C ASN A 99 26.96 0.82 6.12
N GLY A 100 25.68 0.79 6.52
CA GLY A 100 24.62 1.66 5.96
C GLY A 100 24.31 1.37 4.48
N THR A 101 24.93 0.33 3.92
CA THR A 101 24.80 -0.10 2.53
C THR A 101 24.91 -1.61 2.47
N CYS A 102 24.24 -2.25 1.51
CA CYS A 102 24.30 -3.68 1.32
C CYS A 102 24.72 -4.00 -0.11
N PRO A 103 25.78 -4.79 -0.33
CA PRO A 103 26.26 -5.12 -1.68
C PRO A 103 25.26 -5.98 -2.47
N ARG A 104 24.31 -6.65 -1.79
CA ARG A 104 23.24 -7.43 -2.43
C ARG A 104 22.10 -6.56 -2.97
N GLY A 105 22.06 -5.28 -2.64
CA GLY A 105 20.98 -4.37 -3.05
C GLY A 105 19.61 -4.93 -2.72
N ASP A 106 18.64 -4.69 -3.60
CA ASP A 106 17.25 -5.10 -3.35
C ASP A 106 17.05 -6.62 -3.34
N SER A 107 18.00 -7.40 -3.88
CA SER A 107 18.03 -8.87 -3.83
C SER A 107 18.49 -9.44 -2.47
N CYS A 108 18.78 -8.59 -1.47
CA CYS A 108 19.16 -9.05 -0.14
C CYS A 108 18.00 -9.80 0.55
N PRO A 109 18.21 -11.02 1.07
CA PRO A 109 17.15 -11.80 1.71
C PRO A 109 16.84 -11.34 3.15
N TYR A 110 17.39 -10.22 3.60
CA TYR A 110 17.27 -9.70 4.96
C TYR A 110 16.77 -8.25 4.96
N ALA A 111 16.10 -7.83 6.03
CA ALA A 111 15.57 -6.49 6.20
C ALA A 111 16.69 -5.43 6.29
N HIS A 112 16.56 -4.35 5.52
CA HIS A 112 17.52 -3.25 5.44
C HIS A 112 17.22 -2.09 6.38
N ASN A 113 16.01 -2.01 6.92
CA ASN A 113 15.67 -1.02 7.92
C ASN A 113 14.68 -1.57 8.94
N VAL A 114 14.43 -0.77 9.97
CA VAL A 114 13.55 -1.11 11.08
C VAL A 114 12.12 -1.39 10.61
N PHE A 115 11.65 -0.68 9.57
CA PHE A 115 10.29 -0.86 9.06
C PHE A 115 10.15 -2.13 8.22
N GLU A 116 11.15 -2.48 7.40
CA GLU A 116 11.18 -3.79 6.73
C GLU A 116 11.17 -4.94 7.74
N TYR A 117 11.78 -4.75 8.91
CA TYR A 117 11.78 -5.72 10.00
C TYR A 117 10.40 -5.78 10.70
N TRP A 118 9.86 -4.67 11.20
CA TRP A 118 8.63 -4.64 12.02
C TRP A 118 7.33 -4.75 11.24
N MET A 119 7.28 -4.25 10.00
CA MET A 119 6.07 -4.26 9.16
C MET A 119 6.10 -5.38 8.11
N HIS A 120 6.88 -6.43 8.36
CA HIS A 120 6.90 -7.61 7.49
C HIS A 120 5.62 -8.44 7.67
N PRO A 121 5.01 -9.01 6.61
CA PRO A 121 3.78 -9.79 6.74
C PRO A 121 3.87 -11.06 7.61
N THR A 122 5.08 -11.57 7.86
CA THR A 122 5.31 -12.83 8.62
C THR A 122 5.75 -12.57 10.06
N ARG A 123 5.38 -11.42 10.63
CA ARG A 123 5.78 -11.00 11.97
C ARG A 123 4.71 -11.21 13.02
#